data_AF-X1DFW3-F1
#
_entry.id   AF-X1DFW3-F1
#
_cell.length_a   1.000
_cell.length_b   1.000
_cell.length_c   1.000
_cell.angle_alpha   90.00
_cell.angle_beta   90.00
_cell.angle_gamma   90.00
#
_symmetry.space_group_name_H-M   'P 1'
#
loop_
_entity.id
_entity.type
_entity.pdbx_description
1 polymer ?
#
loop_
_entity_poly.entity_id
_entity_poly.type
_entity_poly.pdbx_seq_one_letter_code
_entity_poly.pdbx_strand_id
1 'polypeptide(L)'
;MGELVVKLMEKKILVSDGAWGTMLQSKGLKPGDCAEQWNVTHPEEVKSVAAAYARAGSDMVLTNTFGGASLMLEKHGFESRAAELNEAGARLSREGAPGAVVAGSIGPTGVFLEPLGTTTEE
;
A
#
# COMPACT_ATOMS: atom_id res chain seq x y z
N MET A 1 2.73 -24.12 -3.38
CA MET A 1 3.26 -23.14 -4.36
C MET A 1 2.50 -21.83 -4.13
N GLY A 2 3.17 -20.68 -4.09
CA GLY A 2 2.51 -19.40 -3.75
C GLY A 2 1.56 -18.90 -4.84
N GLU A 3 0.57 -18.08 -4.46
CA GLU A 3 -0.48 -17.54 -5.34
C GLU A 3 0.10 -16.85 -6.60
N LEU A 4 1.15 -16.05 -6.44
CA LEU A 4 1.84 -15.36 -7.54
C LEU A 4 2.41 -16.35 -8.57
N VAL A 5 3.06 -17.42 -8.11
CA VAL A 5 3.67 -18.43 -8.99
C VAL A 5 2.59 -19.16 -9.77
N VAL A 6 1.47 -19.50 -9.13
CA VAL A 6 0.32 -20.14 -9.79
C VAL A 6 -0.22 -19.25 -10.90
N LYS A 7 -0.50 -17.97 -10.61
CA LYS A 7 -0.98 -17.02 -11.64
C LYS A 7 0.01 -16.84 -12.80
N LEU A 8 1.31 -16.76 -12.51
CA LEU A 8 2.35 -16.64 -13.53
C LEU A 8 2.36 -17.85 -14.47
N MET A 9 2.15 -19.07 -13.94
CA MET A 9 2.07 -20.27 -14.77
C MET A 9 0.83 -20.28 -15.68
N GLU A 10 -0.29 -19.72 -15.24
CA GLU A 10 -1.55 -19.65 -16.00
C GLU A 10 -1.48 -18.60 -17.13
N LYS A 11 -1.02 -17.39 -16.83
CA LYS A 11 -1.08 -16.25 -17.75
C LYS A 11 0.24 -15.88 -18.43
N LYS A 12 1.38 -16.37 -17.95
CA LYS A 12 2.76 -16.02 -18.34
C LYS A 12 3.17 -14.56 -18.10
N ILE A 13 2.26 -13.61 -18.25
CA ILE A 13 2.44 -12.17 -18.01
C ILE A 13 1.32 -11.71 -17.08
N LEU A 14 1.69 -11.04 -15.98
CA LEU A 14 0.74 -10.43 -15.06
C LEU A 14 0.81 -8.91 -15.16
N VAL A 15 -0.34 -8.26 -15.02
CA VAL A 15 -0.46 -6.80 -15.01
C VAL A 15 -0.67 -6.32 -13.57
N SER A 16 0.18 -5.40 -13.09
CA SER A 16 -0.03 -4.73 -11.81
C SER A 16 -1.07 -3.61 -11.92
N ASP A 17 -1.51 -3.11 -10.78
CA ASP A 17 -2.24 -1.87 -10.64
C ASP A 17 -1.40 -0.61 -10.95
N GLY A 18 -2.04 0.55 -10.80
CA GLY A 18 -1.44 1.88 -10.99
C GLY A 18 -1.22 2.64 -9.68
N ALA A 19 -1.16 3.96 -9.78
CA ALA A 19 -0.89 4.83 -8.64
C ALA A 19 -2.04 4.86 -7.61
N TRP A 20 -1.73 4.54 -6.35
CA TRP A 20 -2.68 4.62 -5.24
C TRP A 20 -2.89 6.05 -4.73
N GLY A 21 -1.80 6.82 -4.57
CA GLY A 21 -1.86 8.18 -4.03
C GLY A 21 -2.77 9.11 -4.85
N THR A 22 -2.68 9.07 -6.19
CA THR A 22 -3.53 9.87 -7.07
C THR A 22 -5.01 9.44 -7.03
N MET A 23 -5.27 8.13 -6.88
CA MET A 23 -6.62 7.61 -6.72
C MET A 23 -7.24 8.08 -5.39
N LEU A 24 -6.48 8.04 -4.30
CA LEU A 24 -6.94 8.56 -3.00
C LEU A 24 -7.09 10.08 -3.01
N GLN A 25 -6.22 10.81 -3.70
CA GLN A 25 -6.36 12.27 -3.88
C GLN A 25 -7.66 12.62 -4.63
N SER A 26 -8.03 11.85 -5.66
CA SER A 26 -9.31 12.03 -6.36
C SER A 26 -10.53 11.83 -5.45
N LYS A 27 -10.35 11.15 -4.31
CA LYS A 27 -11.35 10.87 -3.28
C LYS A 27 -11.28 11.83 -2.09
N GLY A 28 -10.37 12.81 -2.13
CA GLY A 28 -10.28 13.88 -1.13
C GLY A 28 -9.07 13.82 -0.20
N LEU A 29 -8.14 12.87 -0.38
CA LEU A 29 -6.86 12.88 0.34
C LEU A 29 -6.07 14.13 -0.05
N LYS A 30 -5.68 14.96 0.93
CA LYS A 30 -4.97 16.20 0.63
C LYS A 30 -3.46 15.93 0.48
N PRO A 31 -2.75 16.77 -0.29
CA PRO A 31 -1.29 16.72 -0.31
C PRO A 31 -0.72 16.87 1.11
N GLY A 32 0.15 15.94 1.50
CA GLY A 32 0.76 15.90 2.84
C GLY A 32 -0.01 15.08 3.88
N ASP A 33 -1.23 14.64 3.58
CA ASP A 33 -1.96 13.71 4.46
C ASP A 33 -1.33 12.31 4.44
N CYS A 34 -1.47 11.58 5.55
CA CYS A 34 -1.03 10.19 5.68
C CYS A 34 -2.03 9.25 5.00
N ALA A 35 -1.65 8.67 3.85
CA ALA A 35 -2.49 7.73 3.11
C ALA A 35 -2.76 6.45 3.92
N GLU A 36 -1.79 5.98 4.71
CA GLU A 36 -1.90 4.78 5.53
C GLU A 36 -2.96 4.94 6.63
N GLN A 37 -3.14 6.15 7.16
CA GLN A 37 -4.19 6.43 8.15
C GLN A 37 -5.59 6.14 7.60
N TRP A 38 -5.81 6.32 6.29
CA TRP A 38 -7.08 6.04 5.63
C TRP A 38 -7.44 4.55 5.63
N ASN A 39 -6.48 3.65 5.85
CA ASN A 39 -6.77 2.22 6.04
C ASN A 39 -7.71 1.97 7.23
N VAL A 40 -7.71 2.88 8.21
CA VAL A 40 -8.58 2.80 9.39
C VAL A 40 -9.70 3.84 9.35
N THR A 41 -9.40 5.08 8.91
CA THR A 41 -10.38 6.17 8.96
C THR A 41 -11.33 6.22 7.77
N HIS A 42 -10.91 5.71 6.61
CA HIS A 42 -11.68 5.71 5.36
C HIS A 42 -11.58 4.35 4.63
N PRO A 43 -11.88 3.22 5.31
CA PRO A 43 -11.60 1.88 4.79
C PRO A 43 -12.33 1.59 3.48
N GLU A 44 -13.55 2.10 3.30
CA GLU A 44 -14.33 1.92 2.08
C GLU A 44 -13.69 2.63 0.88
N GLU A 45 -13.10 3.81 1.08
CA GLU A 45 -12.40 4.54 0.02
C GLU A 45 -11.16 3.77 -0.44
N VAL A 46 -10.34 3.29 0.50
CA VAL A 46 -9.16 2.47 0.23
C VAL A 46 -9.54 1.18 -0.49
N LYS A 47 -10.52 0.43 0.02
CA LYS A 47 -11.01 -0.81 -0.60
C LYS A 47 -11.51 -0.55 -2.03
N SER A 48 -12.17 0.58 -2.26
CA SER A 48 -12.68 0.92 -3.58
C SER A 48 -11.58 1.19 -4.61
N VAL A 49 -10.38 1.62 -4.20
CA VAL A 49 -9.21 1.78 -5.09
C VAL A 49 -8.71 0.41 -5.56
N ALA A 50 -8.50 -0.55 -4.65
CA ALA A 50 -8.15 -1.92 -5.02
C ALA A 50 -9.20 -2.53 -5.98
N ALA A 51 -10.48 -2.33 -5.66
CA ALA A 51 -11.57 -2.82 -6.49
C ALA A 51 -11.61 -2.16 -7.88
N ALA A 52 -11.23 -0.88 -7.98
CA ALA A 52 -11.15 -0.19 -9.27
C ALA A 52 -10.06 -0.80 -10.16
N TYR A 53 -8.87 -1.07 -9.62
CA TYR A 53 -7.79 -1.72 -10.37
C TYR A 53 -8.11 -3.15 -10.76
N ALA A 54 -8.68 -3.94 -9.85
CA ALA A 54 -9.14 -5.29 -10.16
C ALA A 54 -10.18 -5.30 -11.29
N ARG A 55 -11.16 -4.38 -11.27
CA ARG A 55 -12.15 -4.23 -12.36
C ARG A 55 -11.52 -3.77 -13.68
N ALA A 56 -10.45 -2.99 -13.63
CA ALA A 56 -9.71 -2.56 -14.81
C ALA A 56 -8.84 -3.68 -15.43
N GLY A 57 -8.73 -4.83 -14.76
CA GLY A 57 -8.05 -6.02 -15.27
C GLY A 57 -6.68 -6.28 -14.64
N SER A 58 -6.32 -5.60 -13.54
CA SER A 58 -5.09 -5.90 -12.82
C SER A 58 -5.10 -7.32 -12.25
N ASP A 59 -4.05 -8.08 -12.54
CA ASP A 59 -3.80 -9.41 -11.99
C ASP A 59 -3.17 -9.36 -10.59
N MET A 60 -2.51 -8.24 -10.30
CA MET A 60 -1.89 -7.94 -9.02
C MET A 60 -2.25 -6.53 -8.57
N VAL A 61 -2.49 -6.37 -7.26
CA VAL A 61 -2.81 -5.09 -6.62
C VAL A 61 -1.88 -4.90 -5.42
N LEU A 62 -1.30 -3.71 -5.30
CA LEU A 62 -0.49 -3.32 -4.17
C LEU A 62 -1.36 -2.96 -2.96
N THR A 63 -0.82 -3.07 -1.76
CA THR A 63 -1.46 -2.56 -0.55
C THR A 63 -1.25 -1.05 -0.40
N ASN A 64 -2.20 -0.35 0.24
CA ASN A 64 -2.03 1.05 0.64
C ASN A 64 -1.10 1.18 1.87
N THR A 65 0.16 0.79 1.71
CA THR A 65 1.15 0.70 2.80
C THR A 65 2.54 1.21 2.40
N PHE A 66 2.64 1.97 1.31
CA PHE A 66 3.94 2.42 0.78
C PHE A 66 4.73 3.21 1.83
N GLY A 67 4.10 4.14 2.53
CA GLY A 67 4.68 4.89 3.66
C GLY A 67 4.53 4.19 5.01
N GLY A 68 4.15 2.90 5.04
CA GLY A 68 3.78 2.16 6.25
C GLY A 68 4.94 1.76 7.18
N ALA A 69 6.16 2.23 6.93
CA ALA A 69 7.29 2.03 7.83
C ALA A 69 7.17 2.97 9.05
N SER A 70 7.50 2.50 10.25
CA SER A 70 7.43 3.31 11.47
C SER A 70 8.19 4.64 11.36
N LEU A 71 9.40 4.64 10.75
CA LEU A 71 10.19 5.84 10.51
C LEU A 71 9.51 6.85 9.57
N MET A 72 8.74 6.38 8.59
CA MET A 72 7.97 7.26 7.72
C MET A 72 6.76 7.84 8.43
N LEU A 73 6.07 7.00 9.21
CA LEU A 73 4.86 7.38 9.94
C LEU A 73 5.13 8.34 11.10
N GLU A 74 6.37 8.43 11.59
CA GLU A 74 6.80 9.43 12.59
C GLU A 74 6.52 10.86 12.13
N LYS A 75 6.65 11.15 10.83
CA LYS A 75 6.32 12.47 10.23
C LYS A 75 4.85 12.88 10.44
N HIS A 76 4.00 11.91 10.76
CA HIS A 76 2.57 12.09 11.02
C HIS A 76 2.18 11.74 12.46
N GLY A 77 3.13 11.39 13.34
CA GLY A 77 2.88 10.94 14.71
C GLY A 77 2.18 9.58 14.81
N PHE A 78 2.41 8.68 13.83
CA PHE A 78 1.79 7.35 13.76
C PHE A 78 2.79 6.19 13.79
N GLU A 79 4.03 6.42 14.22
CA GLU A 79 5.11 5.44 14.26
C GLU A 79 4.75 4.16 15.03
N SER A 80 4.00 4.31 16.12
CA SER A 80 3.50 3.21 16.97
C SER A 80 2.33 2.43 16.35
N ARG A 81 1.73 2.95 15.27
CA ARG A 81 0.56 2.37 14.60
C ARG A 81 0.91 1.66 13.29
N ALA A 82 2.19 1.52 12.95
CA ALA A 82 2.62 0.92 11.68
C ALA A 82 2.01 -0.47 11.42
N ALA A 83 2.03 -1.35 12.42
CA ALA A 83 1.44 -2.69 12.30
C ALA A 83 -0.08 -2.63 12.05
N GLU A 84 -0.81 -1.84 12.83
CA GLU A 84 -2.27 -1.64 12.71
C GLU A 84 -2.65 -1.13 11.30
N LEU A 85 -1.99 -0.06 10.85
CA LEU A 85 -2.30 0.56 9.56
C LEU A 85 -1.96 -0.37 8.39
N ASN A 86 -0.85 -1.12 8.48
CA ASN A 86 -0.44 -2.04 7.42
C ASN A 86 -1.33 -3.28 7.34
N GLU A 87 -1.73 -3.83 8.49
CA GLU A 87 -2.67 -4.95 8.54
C GLU A 87 -4.02 -4.56 7.94
N ALA A 88 -4.53 -3.38 8.31
CA ALA A 88 -5.76 -2.84 7.72
C ALA A 88 -5.62 -2.63 6.21
N GLY A 89 -4.52 -2.07 5.73
CA GLY A 89 -4.26 -1.88 4.30
C GLY A 89 -4.20 -3.21 3.51
N ALA A 90 -3.55 -4.23 4.07
CA ALA A 90 -3.49 -5.56 3.47
C ALA A 90 -4.86 -6.23 3.40
N ARG A 91 -5.63 -6.17 4.50
CA ARG A 91 -6.98 -6.71 4.57
C ARG A 91 -7.91 -6.06 3.55
N LEU A 92 -7.94 -4.73 3.48
CA LEU A 92 -8.80 -3.98 2.55
C LEU A 92 -8.44 -4.24 1.09
N SER A 93 -7.16 -4.40 0.78
CA SER A 93 -6.71 -4.71 -0.58
C SER A 93 -7.15 -6.12 -1.01
N ARG A 94 -7.13 -7.10 -0.08
CA ARG A 94 -7.66 -8.45 -0.31
C ARG A 94 -9.17 -8.47 -0.49
N GLU A 95 -9.89 -7.71 0.32
CA GLU A 95 -11.35 -7.56 0.20
C GLU A 95 -11.76 -6.86 -1.10
N GLY A 96 -11.00 -5.84 -1.53
CA GLY A 96 -11.27 -5.08 -2.74
C GLY A 96 -10.91 -5.83 -4.03
N ALA A 97 -9.91 -6.70 -3.98
CA ALA A 97 -9.39 -7.43 -5.14
C ALA A 97 -9.26 -8.95 -4.89
N PRO A 98 -10.35 -9.67 -4.55
CA PRO A 98 -10.28 -11.08 -4.10
C PRO A 98 -9.75 -12.06 -5.15
N GLY A 99 -9.77 -11.70 -6.43
CA GLY A 99 -9.23 -12.49 -7.53
C GLY A 99 -7.82 -12.10 -7.98
N ALA A 100 -7.24 -11.05 -7.40
CA ALA A 100 -5.89 -10.58 -7.72
C ALA A 100 -4.88 -11.03 -6.66
N VAL A 101 -3.63 -11.17 -7.06
CA VAL A 101 -2.53 -11.29 -6.09
C VAL A 101 -2.40 -9.97 -5.36
N VAL A 102 -2.42 -9.99 -4.03
CA VAL A 102 -2.17 -8.79 -3.22
C VAL A 102 -0.71 -8.79 -2.78
N ALA A 103 0.02 -7.74 -3.13
CA ALA A 103 1.43 -7.57 -2.79
C ALA A 103 1.63 -6.40 -1.82
N GLY A 104 2.44 -6.62 -0.79
CA GLY A 104 2.81 -5.59 0.18
C GLY A 104 3.61 -4.48 -0.48
N SER A 105 3.09 -3.25 -0.48
CA SER A 105 3.84 -2.08 -0.92
C SER A 105 4.71 -1.57 0.22
N ILE A 106 6.03 -1.54 0.04
CA ILE A 106 6.99 -1.06 1.03
C ILE A 106 7.86 -0.01 0.35
N GLY A 107 7.67 1.25 0.72
CA GLY A 107 8.46 2.38 0.27
C GLY A 107 9.70 2.60 1.14
N PRO A 108 10.51 3.63 0.81
CA PRO A 108 11.68 3.98 1.58
C PRO A 108 11.29 4.54 2.96
N THR A 109 12.23 4.49 3.91
CA THR A 109 12.08 5.05 5.26
C THR A 109 12.01 6.59 5.30
N GLY A 110 12.33 7.24 4.17
CA GLY A 110 12.35 8.70 3.98
C GLY A 110 13.22 9.47 4.97
N VAL A 111 14.19 8.77 5.55
CA VAL A 111 15.34 9.32 6.27
C VAL A 111 16.59 8.99 5.48
N PHE A 112 17.63 9.80 5.65
CA PHE A 112 18.95 9.52 5.11
C PHE A 112 19.80 8.83 6.17
N LEU A 113 20.54 7.81 5.75
CA LEU A 113 21.57 7.22 6.59
C LEU A 113 22.76 8.17 6.73
N GLU A 114 23.54 8.02 7.79
CA GLU A 114 24.83 8.71 7.93
C GLU A 114 25.76 8.40 6.73
N PRO A 115 26.58 9.37 6.27
CA PRO A 115 26.73 10.74 6.78
C PRO A 115 25.75 11.76 6.17
N LEU A 116 24.80 11.33 5.32
CA LEU A 116 23.87 12.23 4.64
C LEU A 116 22.66 12.63 5.50
N GLY A 117 22.36 11.85 6.54
CA GLY A 117 21.38 12.15 7.58
C GLY A 117 21.89 11.77 8.95
N THR A 118 20.96 11.52 9.87
CA THR A 118 21.24 11.25 11.29
C THR A 118 20.84 9.84 11.72
N THR A 119 20.50 8.97 10.76
CA THR A 119 20.01 7.62 11.03
C THR A 119 21.13 6.61 10.81
N THR A 120 21.29 5.67 11.75
CA THR A 120 22.23 4.54 11.67
C THR A 120 21.66 3.37 10.87
N GLU A 121 22.50 2.40 10.50
CA GLU A 121 22.04 1.15 9.85
C GLU A 121 21.32 0.21 10.84
N GLU A 122 21.64 0.32 12.12
CA GLU A 122 20.93 -0.31 13.25
C GLU A 122 19.68 0.48 13.63
#